data_AF-A0AAQ3UJ40-F1
#
_entry.id   AF-A0AAQ3UJ40-F1
#
_cell.length_a   1.000
_cell.length_b   1.000
_cell.length_c   1.000
_cell.angle_alpha   90.00
_cell.angle_beta   90.00
_cell.angle_gamma   90.00
#
_symmetry.space_group_name_H-M   'P 1'
#
loop_
_entity.id
_entity.type
_entity.pdbx_description
1 polymer ?
#
loop_
_entity_poly.entity_id
_entity_poly.type
_entity_poly.pdbx_seq_one_letter_code
_entity_poly.pdbx_strand_id
1 'polypeptide(L)'
;MPWRVTGDVAPPFTLFPFLSNTHSSTPLLAPRPSTRELRPSMGEALIGRLEAAVSRLEALSAGAHPSIAPRGLPDNTASAQDPAILAFDDLVTSALGRVSASAAKIGADVDEVTRLVEKAFLVGKDLLVRTKQTQKPTMESIAAFMEPLNEAILEASALAEGTRSSHANHLKAAAASLSALAWIGYTGKGCGMPLPIAHVEESWQMAEFYSNKVLVEYKNKDPDHVEWAKALKELYTPNLRDYVKRFYPLGPVWQPPGSVMNKAPSAPAPPSASLSICSASSPQPKSGMSAVFAEISSGKPVTQGLRKVTDDMKSKNRTDKTGVVAAEGNVTRSAPSFSSTKGPAKFELQMGRKWVVEHHIGNKSLIIEDCDTKQSVYVYGCKDCVLQVKGKVNNITVDKCTKVGVLFKGVVAACEIVNCNSVEVQCEGSVPTISIDNTSGCQLYLSKESLETSITTAKSSEINALVPDANSHGDWAEHSLPQQYIHAFKDGQFTTSPVSHSGA
;
A
#
# COMPACT_ATOMS: atom_id res chain seq x y z
N MET A 1 1.45 -59.38 -3.75
CA MET A 1 0.91 -60.73 -3.46
C MET A 1 -0.02 -60.63 -2.26
N PRO A 2 -1.34 -60.78 -2.46
CA PRO A 2 -2.35 -60.70 -1.40
C PRO A 2 -2.88 -62.09 -1.01
N TRP A 3 -3.47 -62.16 0.18
CA TRP A 3 -4.29 -63.28 0.64
C TRP A 3 -5.66 -63.27 -0.04
N ARG A 4 -6.16 -64.47 -0.36
CA ARG A 4 -7.40 -64.81 -1.09
C ARG A 4 -8.25 -65.62 -0.08
N VAL A 5 -9.58 -65.50 0.04
CA VAL A 5 -10.60 -66.21 -0.77
C VAL A 5 -12.01 -65.90 -0.21
N THR A 6 -12.87 -65.39 -1.10
CA THR A 6 -14.32 -65.61 -1.37
C THR A 6 -15.44 -65.50 -0.32
N GLY A 7 -16.52 -64.83 -0.75
CA GLY A 7 -17.92 -65.06 -0.34
C GLY A 7 -18.87 -64.15 -1.12
N ASP A 8 -19.52 -64.69 -2.15
CA ASP A 8 -20.53 -64.04 -3.02
C ASP A 8 -21.89 -63.79 -2.34
N VAL A 9 -22.69 -62.91 -2.96
CA VAL A 9 -24.16 -62.93 -3.18
C VAL A 9 -24.86 -61.58 -2.86
N ALA A 10 -25.37 -60.92 -3.92
CA ALA A 10 -26.32 -59.77 -3.95
C ALA A 10 -27.79 -60.26 -3.78
N PRO A 11 -28.85 -59.42 -3.56
CA PRO A 11 -29.41 -58.43 -4.55
C PRO A 11 -30.23 -57.26 -3.87
N PRO A 12 -31.25 -56.60 -4.48
CA PRO A 12 -31.36 -55.91 -5.77
C PRO A 12 -31.85 -54.42 -5.70
N PHE A 13 -31.75 -53.75 -6.85
CA PHE A 13 -32.47 -52.53 -7.28
C PHE A 13 -34.01 -52.69 -7.31
N THR A 14 -34.75 -51.60 -7.15
CA THR A 14 -36.16 -51.49 -7.60
C THR A 14 -36.42 -50.16 -8.33
N LEU A 15 -37.20 -50.30 -9.42
CA LEU A 15 -37.63 -49.33 -10.40
C LEU A 15 -38.93 -48.60 -9.99
N PHE A 16 -39.19 -47.49 -10.68
CA PHE A 16 -40.42 -46.68 -10.88
C PHE A 16 -41.78 -47.41 -10.84
N PRO A 17 -42.90 -46.65 -10.77
CA PRO A 17 -43.66 -46.51 -12.02
C PRO A 17 -44.16 -45.09 -12.35
N PHE A 18 -44.27 -44.90 -13.66
CA PHE A 18 -44.94 -43.83 -14.41
C PHE A 18 -46.27 -44.39 -14.93
N LEU A 19 -47.38 -43.64 -14.88
CA LEU A 19 -48.56 -43.74 -15.77
C LEU A 19 -49.49 -42.55 -15.44
N SER A 20 -50.27 -41.92 -16.31
CA SER A 20 -50.29 -41.61 -17.75
C SER A 20 -51.64 -40.90 -18.00
N ASN A 21 -51.73 -40.02 -19.01
CA ASN A 21 -52.94 -39.57 -19.74
C ASN A 21 -53.99 -38.68 -19.02
N THR A 22 -54.70 -37.72 -19.63
CA THR A 22 -54.85 -37.24 -21.03
C THR A 22 -55.71 -35.96 -21.09
N HIS A 23 -55.53 -35.20 -22.18
CA HIS A 23 -56.50 -34.37 -22.94
C HIS A 23 -57.10 -33.05 -22.41
N SER A 24 -56.66 -31.97 -23.07
CA SER A 24 -57.40 -30.86 -23.73
C SER A 24 -58.82 -30.49 -23.26
N SER A 25 -59.01 -29.21 -22.89
CA SER A 25 -60.00 -28.27 -23.48
C SER A 25 -59.90 -26.88 -22.82
N THR A 26 -59.73 -25.82 -23.63
CA THR A 26 -60.12 -24.42 -23.33
C THR A 26 -61.32 -24.07 -24.23
N PRO A 27 -62.03 -22.91 -24.13
CA PRO A 27 -61.82 -21.70 -23.31
C PRO A 27 -63.10 -21.10 -22.66
N LEU A 28 -62.96 -20.05 -21.82
CA LEU A 28 -63.96 -18.97 -21.68
C LEU A 28 -63.29 -17.66 -21.18
N LEU A 29 -63.49 -16.58 -21.96
CA LEU A 29 -63.22 -15.14 -21.81
C LEU A 29 -63.57 -14.56 -20.41
N ALA A 30 -63.08 -13.45 -19.84
CA ALA A 30 -62.22 -12.27 -20.17
C ALA A 30 -62.04 -11.42 -18.84
N PRO A 31 -61.50 -10.18 -18.75
CA PRO A 31 -60.36 -9.49 -19.42
C PRO A 31 -59.36 -8.71 -18.48
N ARG A 32 -58.12 -8.49 -18.99
CA ARG A 32 -57.17 -7.33 -18.84
C ARG A 32 -56.53 -6.97 -17.46
N PRO A 33 -55.39 -6.21 -17.41
CA PRO A 33 -54.72 -5.46 -18.49
C PRO A 33 -53.23 -5.78 -18.75
N SER A 34 -52.81 -5.38 -19.94
CA SER A 34 -51.43 -5.30 -20.43
C SER A 34 -50.79 -3.99 -19.96
N THR A 35 -49.62 -4.09 -19.32
CA THR A 35 -48.66 -2.98 -19.22
C THR A 35 -47.36 -3.46 -19.83
N ARG A 36 -47.14 -3.03 -21.08
CA ARG A 36 -45.89 -3.15 -21.79
C ARG A 36 -44.99 -2.03 -21.27
N GLU A 37 -44.07 -2.34 -20.35
CA GLU A 37 -43.02 -1.40 -19.96
C GLU A 37 -42.15 -1.08 -21.17
N LEU A 38 -42.31 0.13 -21.71
CA LEU A 38 -41.42 0.74 -22.68
C LEU A 38 -40.15 1.16 -21.94
N ARG A 39 -39.02 0.52 -22.25
CA ARG A 39 -37.69 1.03 -21.89
C ARG A 39 -37.52 2.42 -22.55
N PRO A 40 -37.12 3.47 -21.81
CA PRO A 40 -36.86 4.77 -22.42
C PRO A 40 -35.72 4.64 -23.42
N SER A 41 -35.91 5.22 -24.61
CA SER A 41 -34.89 5.16 -25.65
C SER A 41 -33.64 5.93 -25.20
N MET A 42 -32.45 5.52 -25.65
CA MET A 42 -31.16 6.15 -25.30
C MET A 42 -31.16 7.68 -25.50
N GLY A 43 -32.04 8.21 -26.36
CA GLY A 43 -32.27 9.64 -26.55
C GLY A 43 -32.92 10.34 -25.35
N GLU A 44 -33.90 9.73 -24.68
CA GLU A 44 -34.57 10.32 -23.50
C GLU A 44 -33.63 10.38 -22.30
N ALA A 45 -32.78 9.36 -22.12
CA ALA A 45 -31.76 9.35 -21.08
C ALA A 45 -30.67 10.42 -21.30
N LEU A 46 -30.34 10.72 -22.57
CA LEU A 46 -29.40 11.79 -22.93
C LEU A 46 -30.03 13.18 -22.75
N ILE A 47 -31.31 13.34 -23.10
CA ILE A 47 -32.05 14.59 -22.90
C ILE A 47 -32.19 14.90 -21.41
N GLY A 48 -32.55 13.91 -20.57
CA GLY A 48 -32.62 14.11 -19.12
C GLY A 48 -31.28 14.48 -18.47
N ARG A 49 -30.16 13.94 -18.99
CA ARG A 49 -28.81 14.34 -18.54
C ARG A 49 -28.43 15.75 -18.98
N LEU A 50 -28.87 16.17 -20.17
CA LEU A 50 -28.64 17.53 -20.66
C LEU A 50 -29.48 18.55 -19.91
N GLU A 51 -30.75 18.26 -19.64
CA GLU A 51 -31.65 19.10 -18.83
C GLU A 51 -31.15 19.24 -17.39
N ALA A 52 -30.59 18.17 -16.81
CA ALA A 52 -29.96 18.22 -15.49
C ALA A 52 -28.67 19.07 -15.48
N ALA A 53 -27.88 19.05 -16.56
CA ALA A 53 -26.68 19.89 -16.68
C ALA A 53 -27.03 21.36 -16.89
N VAL A 54 -28.07 21.65 -17.70
CA VAL A 54 -28.57 23.01 -17.92
C VAL A 54 -29.18 23.60 -16.65
N SER A 55 -29.97 22.81 -15.90
CA SER A 55 -30.52 23.25 -14.60
C SER A 55 -29.44 23.62 -13.58
N ARG A 56 -28.30 22.90 -13.59
CA ARG A 56 -27.13 23.23 -12.74
C ARG A 56 -26.42 24.49 -13.21
N LEU A 57 -26.37 24.74 -14.51
CA LEU A 57 -25.76 25.95 -15.08
C LEU A 57 -26.62 27.19 -14.81
N GLU A 58 -27.95 27.06 -14.87
CA GLU A 58 -28.89 28.13 -14.52
C GLU A 58 -28.87 28.45 -13.02
N ALA A 59 -28.72 27.44 -12.16
CA ALA A 59 -28.54 27.64 -10.72
C ALA A 59 -27.25 28.42 -10.38
N LEU A 60 -26.20 28.28 -11.20
CA LEU A 60 -24.95 29.05 -11.06
C LEU A 60 -25.08 30.48 -11.61
N SER A 61 -25.96 30.71 -12.59
CA SER A 61 -26.17 32.03 -13.22
C SER A 61 -27.16 32.93 -12.46
N ALA A 62 -28.04 32.37 -11.62
CA ALA A 62 -29.10 33.13 -10.92
C ALA A 62 -28.67 33.74 -9.56
N GLY A 63 -27.41 33.60 -9.16
CA GLY A 63 -26.88 34.07 -7.87
C GLY A 63 -26.53 35.56 -7.80
N ALA A 64 -27.45 36.46 -8.15
CA ALA A 64 -27.34 37.88 -7.85
C ALA A 64 -28.72 38.52 -7.65
N HIS A 65 -29.27 38.40 -6.43
CA HIS A 65 -30.06 39.43 -5.71
C HIS A 65 -30.75 38.80 -4.48
N PRO A 66 -30.82 39.48 -3.32
CA PRO A 66 -31.44 38.93 -2.12
C PRO A 66 -32.96 39.24 -2.12
N SER A 67 -33.79 38.23 -1.86
CA SER A 67 -35.17 38.44 -1.44
C SER A 67 -35.50 37.59 -0.21
N ILE A 68 -36.21 38.23 0.70
CA ILE A 68 -36.52 37.81 2.07
C ILE A 68 -37.86 37.07 2.09
N ALA A 69 -37.91 35.92 2.80
CA ALA A 69 -39.02 35.32 3.58
C ALA A 69 -39.14 33.79 3.38
N PRO A 70 -39.88 33.05 4.23
CA PRO A 70 -39.83 33.02 5.69
C PRO A 70 -39.51 31.61 6.25
N ARG A 71 -39.11 31.64 7.53
CA ARG A 71 -38.75 30.54 8.45
C ARG A 71 -39.70 29.33 8.43
N GLY A 72 -39.12 28.13 8.33
CA GLY A 72 -39.72 26.91 8.91
C GLY A 72 -39.29 25.61 8.24
N LEU A 73 -38.17 25.03 8.68
CA LEU A 73 -37.85 23.58 8.75
C LEU A 73 -36.40 23.45 9.31
N PRO A 74 -36.06 22.37 10.04
CA PRO A 74 -34.71 22.19 10.60
C PRO A 74 -33.72 22.00 9.44
N ASP A 75 -32.79 22.93 9.35
CA ASP A 75 -31.89 23.08 8.22
C ASP A 75 -30.75 22.05 8.31
N ASN A 76 -30.93 20.91 7.64
CA ASN A 76 -29.87 19.92 7.38
C ASN A 76 -29.07 20.29 6.10
N THR A 77 -29.31 21.45 5.48
CA THR A 77 -28.78 21.76 4.14
C THR A 77 -27.43 22.46 4.14
N ALA A 78 -27.01 23.07 5.25
CA ALA A 78 -25.70 23.72 5.35
C ALA A 78 -24.51 22.74 5.24
N SER A 79 -24.68 21.49 5.67
CA SER A 79 -23.64 20.46 5.57
C SER A 79 -23.63 19.72 4.21
N ALA A 80 -24.72 19.84 3.43
CA ALA A 80 -24.88 19.22 2.11
C ALA A 80 -24.22 20.03 0.98
N GLN A 81 -23.71 21.24 1.28
CA GLN A 81 -23.02 22.09 0.30
C GLN A 81 -21.50 22.14 0.49
N ASP A 82 -20.94 21.35 1.42
CA ASP A 82 -19.51 21.35 1.66
C ASP A 82 -18.75 20.70 0.49
N PRO A 83 -17.77 21.41 -0.13
CA PRO A 83 -17.06 20.89 -1.30
C PRO A 83 -16.34 19.56 -1.08
N ALA A 84 -15.87 19.27 0.14
CA ALA A 84 -15.25 17.99 0.46
C ALA A 84 -16.31 16.87 0.52
N ILE A 85 -17.47 17.13 1.14
CA ILE A 85 -18.52 16.10 1.21
C ILE A 85 -19.10 15.82 -0.17
N LEU A 86 -19.33 16.87 -0.98
CA LEU A 86 -19.78 16.72 -2.37
C LEU A 86 -18.78 15.95 -3.23
N ALA A 87 -17.49 16.23 -3.10
CA ALA A 87 -16.46 15.49 -3.82
C ALA A 87 -16.37 14.02 -3.37
N PHE A 88 -16.71 13.71 -2.11
CA PHE A 88 -16.82 12.34 -1.63
C PHE A 88 -18.04 11.62 -2.21
N ASP A 89 -19.19 12.30 -2.29
CA ASP A 89 -20.40 11.78 -2.95
C ASP A 89 -20.15 11.50 -4.44
N ASP A 90 -19.42 12.37 -5.13
CA ASP A 90 -19.00 12.16 -6.52
C ASP A 90 -18.07 10.94 -6.64
N LEU A 91 -17.12 10.75 -5.71
CA LEU A 91 -16.24 9.59 -5.67
C LEU A 91 -17.04 8.29 -5.49
N VAL A 92 -18.01 8.27 -4.57
CA VAL A 92 -18.88 7.11 -4.33
C VAL A 92 -19.74 6.84 -5.57
N THR A 93 -20.39 7.86 -6.12
CA THR A 93 -21.27 7.69 -7.29
C THR A 93 -20.51 7.23 -8.53
N SER A 94 -19.30 7.73 -8.75
CA SER A 94 -18.50 7.42 -9.95
C SER A 94 -17.65 6.17 -9.78
N ALA A 95 -16.64 6.21 -8.90
CA ALA A 95 -15.64 5.15 -8.78
C ALA A 95 -16.24 3.89 -8.13
N LEU A 96 -16.96 4.03 -7.02
CA LEU A 96 -17.57 2.89 -6.34
C LEU A 96 -18.81 2.36 -7.10
N GLY A 97 -19.54 3.24 -7.79
CA GLY A 97 -20.57 2.83 -8.76
C GLY A 97 -20.02 1.93 -9.87
N ARG A 98 -18.81 2.21 -10.39
CA ARG A 98 -18.13 1.34 -11.37
C ARG A 98 -17.75 -0.02 -10.79
N VAL A 99 -17.26 -0.08 -9.55
CA VAL A 99 -16.96 -1.35 -8.88
C VAL A 99 -18.23 -2.21 -8.74
N SER A 100 -19.31 -1.59 -8.27
CA SER A 100 -20.60 -2.25 -8.04
C SER A 100 -21.22 -2.78 -9.34
N ALA A 101 -21.17 -1.98 -10.41
CA ALA A 101 -21.66 -2.40 -11.73
C ALA A 101 -20.91 -3.63 -12.30
N SER A 102 -19.62 -3.77 -12.00
CA SER A 102 -18.84 -4.96 -12.40
C SER A 102 -19.08 -6.15 -11.46
N ALA A 103 -19.25 -5.90 -10.15
CA ALA A 103 -19.54 -6.94 -9.16
C ALA A 103 -20.85 -7.68 -9.45
N ALA A 104 -21.90 -6.94 -9.82
CA ALA A 104 -23.21 -7.48 -10.16
C ALA A 104 -23.21 -8.47 -11.33
N LYS A 105 -22.19 -8.42 -12.20
CA LYS A 105 -22.03 -9.34 -13.34
C LYS A 105 -21.28 -10.62 -12.99
N ILE A 106 -20.49 -10.62 -11.92
CA ILE A 106 -19.60 -11.72 -11.55
C ILE A 106 -20.37 -12.80 -10.76
N GLY A 107 -21.16 -12.37 -9.78
CA GLY A 107 -21.96 -13.28 -8.96
C GLY A 107 -22.29 -12.74 -7.58
N ALA A 108 -23.24 -13.41 -6.92
CA ALA A 108 -23.85 -12.95 -5.67
C ALA A 108 -22.83 -12.69 -4.54
N ASP A 109 -21.83 -13.56 -4.36
CA ASP A 109 -20.83 -13.38 -3.29
C ASP A 109 -19.97 -12.12 -3.50
N VAL A 110 -19.63 -11.80 -4.76
CA VAL A 110 -18.83 -10.63 -5.11
C VAL A 110 -19.67 -9.35 -5.04
N ASP A 111 -20.94 -9.44 -5.41
CA ASP A 111 -21.92 -8.37 -5.27
C ASP A 111 -22.14 -8.01 -3.79
N GLU A 112 -22.37 -9.01 -2.93
CA GLU A 112 -22.64 -8.80 -1.50
C GLU A 112 -21.44 -8.18 -0.76
N VAL A 113 -20.22 -8.67 -1.01
CA VAL A 113 -19.03 -8.05 -0.39
C VAL A 113 -18.79 -6.64 -0.93
N THR A 114 -19.14 -6.36 -2.20
CA THR A 114 -19.04 -5.01 -2.78
C THR A 114 -20.07 -4.06 -2.15
N ARG A 115 -21.26 -4.56 -1.81
CA ARG A 115 -22.28 -3.81 -1.07
C ARG A 115 -21.80 -3.43 0.35
N LEU A 116 -21.00 -4.28 0.99
CA LEU A 116 -20.34 -3.93 2.26
C LEU A 116 -19.27 -2.86 2.06
N VAL A 117 -18.59 -2.84 0.91
CA VAL A 117 -17.70 -1.73 0.55
C VAL A 117 -18.48 -0.43 0.41
N GLU A 118 -19.61 -0.45 -0.30
CA GLU A 118 -20.49 0.71 -0.40
C GLU A 118 -20.98 1.20 0.97
N LYS A 119 -21.48 0.29 1.81
CA LYS A 119 -21.88 0.60 3.19
C LYS A 119 -20.76 1.29 3.97
N ALA A 120 -19.53 0.78 3.91
CA ALA A 120 -18.40 1.36 4.63
C ALA A 120 -18.03 2.77 4.14
N PHE A 121 -18.11 3.03 2.82
CA PHE A 121 -17.91 4.38 2.28
C PHE A 121 -19.00 5.34 2.74
N LEU A 122 -20.27 4.93 2.74
CA LEU A 122 -21.38 5.75 3.25
C LEU A 122 -21.20 6.07 4.74
N VAL A 123 -20.81 5.08 5.55
CA VAL A 123 -20.47 5.31 6.97
C VAL A 123 -19.27 6.26 7.10
N GLY A 124 -18.26 6.12 6.25
CA GLY A 124 -17.13 7.04 6.18
C GLY A 124 -17.56 8.48 5.89
N LYS A 125 -18.51 8.69 4.97
CA LYS A 125 -19.12 10.01 4.72
C LYS A 125 -19.77 10.57 5.97
N ASP A 126 -20.59 9.77 6.65
CA ASP A 126 -21.29 10.20 7.86
C ASP A 126 -20.31 10.55 8.98
N LEU A 127 -19.18 9.84 9.08
CA LEU A 127 -18.09 10.20 9.98
C LEU A 127 -17.45 11.53 9.60
N LEU A 128 -17.16 11.77 8.32
CA LEU A 128 -16.61 13.06 7.85
C LEU A 128 -17.55 14.25 8.07
N VAL A 129 -18.86 14.04 7.97
CA VAL A 129 -19.85 15.05 8.35
C VAL A 129 -19.80 15.30 9.86
N ARG A 130 -19.74 14.22 10.65
CA ARG A 130 -19.65 14.32 12.11
C ARG A 130 -18.36 14.98 12.60
N THR A 131 -17.22 14.84 11.92
CA THR A 131 -15.99 15.54 12.34
C THR A 131 -16.18 17.05 12.36
N LYS A 132 -17.03 17.59 11.48
CA LYS A 132 -17.36 19.03 11.42
C LYS A 132 -18.30 19.50 12.52
N GLN A 133 -18.87 18.58 13.29
CA GLN A 133 -19.81 18.91 14.37
C GLN A 133 -19.25 18.53 15.74
N THR A 134 -18.18 17.75 15.77
CA THR A 134 -17.58 17.21 16.98
C THR A 134 -16.23 17.87 17.25
N GLN A 135 -15.91 18.08 18.53
CA GLN A 135 -14.55 18.44 18.94
C GLN A 135 -13.59 17.28 18.65
N LYS A 136 -12.31 17.60 18.51
CA LYS A 136 -11.28 16.61 18.26
C LYS A 136 -11.29 15.52 19.36
N PRO A 137 -11.54 14.24 19.04
CA PRO A 137 -11.59 13.18 20.03
C PRO A 137 -10.25 12.98 20.71
N THR A 138 -10.30 12.55 21.97
CA THR A 138 -9.16 12.01 22.71
C THR A 138 -8.80 10.61 22.18
N MET A 139 -7.62 10.10 22.56
CA MET A 139 -7.21 8.73 22.24
C MET A 139 -8.21 7.67 22.73
N GLU A 140 -8.92 7.95 23.81
CA GLU A 140 -9.91 7.04 24.39
C GLU A 140 -11.28 7.12 23.67
N SER A 141 -11.65 8.29 23.17
CA SER A 141 -12.95 8.52 22.51
C SER A 141 -12.95 8.31 21.00
N ILE A 142 -11.78 8.28 20.36
CA ILE A 142 -11.67 8.03 18.92
C ILE A 142 -12.17 6.62 18.52
N ALA A 143 -11.99 5.63 19.40
CA ALA A 143 -12.47 4.27 19.17
C ALA A 143 -14.01 4.23 19.05
N ALA A 144 -14.71 4.89 19.97
CA ALA A 144 -16.17 5.03 19.94
C ALA A 144 -16.64 5.86 18.73
N PHE A 145 -15.89 6.89 18.33
CA PHE A 145 -16.18 7.64 17.11
C PHE A 145 -16.11 6.76 15.86
N MET A 146 -15.11 5.89 15.77
CA MET A 146 -14.85 5.02 14.62
C MET A 146 -15.65 3.71 14.63
N GLU A 147 -16.37 3.41 15.71
CA GLU A 147 -17.13 2.16 15.91
C GLU A 147 -18.00 1.78 14.70
N PRO A 148 -18.82 2.68 14.11
CA PRO A 148 -19.66 2.31 12.97
C PRO A 148 -18.86 1.83 11.74
N LEU A 149 -17.66 2.39 11.52
CA LEU A 149 -16.79 1.94 10.42
C LEU A 149 -16.14 0.61 10.76
N ASN A 150 -15.71 0.43 12.01
CA ASN A 150 -15.11 -0.83 12.48
C ASN A 150 -16.10 -1.99 12.36
N GLU A 151 -17.39 -1.78 12.67
CA GLU A 151 -18.44 -2.78 12.46
C GLU A 151 -18.57 -3.19 10.99
N ALA A 152 -18.57 -2.24 10.06
CA ALA A 152 -18.63 -2.53 8.64
C ALA A 152 -17.39 -3.31 8.14
N ILE A 153 -16.19 -2.97 8.66
CA ILE A 153 -14.95 -3.69 8.37
C ILE A 153 -15.02 -5.13 8.90
N LEU A 154 -15.52 -5.32 10.13
CA LEU A 154 -15.66 -6.64 10.73
C LEU A 154 -16.68 -7.51 10.00
N GLU A 155 -17.81 -6.93 9.58
CA GLU A 155 -18.83 -7.63 8.78
C GLU A 155 -18.25 -8.13 7.44
N ALA A 156 -17.49 -7.29 6.73
CA ALA A 156 -16.83 -7.68 5.49
C ALA A 156 -15.74 -8.75 5.70
N SER A 157 -14.99 -8.64 6.80
CA SER A 157 -13.94 -9.61 7.14
C SER A 157 -14.53 -10.97 7.49
N ALA A 158 -15.62 -11.00 8.26
CA ALA A 158 -16.35 -12.22 8.59
C ALA A 158 -16.92 -12.90 7.33
N LEU A 159 -17.46 -12.14 6.38
CA LEU A 159 -17.92 -12.67 5.10
C LEU A 159 -16.77 -13.30 4.30
N ALA A 160 -15.60 -12.66 4.29
CA ALA A 160 -14.41 -13.15 3.58
C ALA A 160 -13.76 -14.40 4.21
N GLU A 161 -13.88 -14.58 5.52
CA GLU A 161 -13.34 -15.73 6.25
C GLU A 161 -14.31 -16.92 6.30
N GLY A 162 -15.61 -16.65 6.47
CA GLY A 162 -16.63 -17.67 6.69
C GLY A 162 -17.10 -18.41 5.44
N THR A 163 -16.85 -17.87 4.24
CA THR A 163 -17.44 -18.40 3.01
C THR A 163 -16.47 -19.32 2.25
N ARG A 164 -16.88 -20.58 1.99
CA ARG A 164 -16.24 -21.44 0.97
C ARG A 164 -16.65 -21.02 -0.44
N SER A 165 -16.42 -19.74 -0.78
CA SER A 165 -16.77 -19.17 -2.08
C SER A 165 -15.74 -19.54 -3.13
N SER A 166 -16.20 -19.75 -4.38
CA SER A 166 -15.31 -19.83 -5.55
C SER A 166 -14.56 -18.52 -5.81
N HIS A 167 -15.05 -17.41 -5.25
CA HIS A 167 -14.50 -16.07 -5.42
C HIS A 167 -13.74 -15.55 -4.20
N ALA A 168 -13.20 -16.43 -3.34
CA ALA A 168 -12.55 -16.05 -2.09
C ALA A 168 -11.49 -14.93 -2.20
N ASN A 169 -10.76 -14.84 -3.33
CA ASN A 169 -9.80 -13.75 -3.56
C ASN A 169 -10.50 -12.38 -3.73
N HIS A 170 -11.70 -12.33 -4.32
CA HIS A 170 -12.48 -11.08 -4.43
C HIS A 170 -12.94 -10.62 -3.05
N LEU A 171 -13.50 -11.54 -2.25
CA LEU A 171 -13.98 -11.24 -0.90
C LEU A 171 -12.84 -10.72 -0.02
N LYS A 172 -11.68 -11.38 -0.06
CA LYS A 172 -10.49 -10.95 0.69
C LYS A 172 -9.94 -9.61 0.21
N ALA A 173 -9.95 -9.36 -1.10
CA ALA A 173 -9.53 -8.06 -1.64
C ALA A 173 -10.46 -6.92 -1.16
N ALA A 174 -11.77 -7.12 -1.28
CA ALA A 174 -12.77 -6.15 -0.85
C ALA A 174 -12.70 -5.88 0.66
N ALA A 175 -12.70 -6.93 1.49
CA ALA A 175 -12.62 -6.79 2.95
C ALA A 175 -11.33 -6.09 3.40
N ALA A 176 -10.17 -6.51 2.89
CA ALA A 176 -8.90 -5.90 3.24
C ALA A 176 -8.82 -4.43 2.83
N SER A 177 -9.47 -4.05 1.72
CA SER A 177 -9.43 -2.68 1.20
C SER A 177 -10.12 -1.65 2.10
N LEU A 178 -11.06 -2.09 2.95
CA LEU A 178 -11.79 -1.19 3.86
C LEU A 178 -10.92 -0.56 4.94
N SER A 179 -9.80 -1.20 5.30
CA SER A 179 -8.82 -0.66 6.23
C SER A 179 -8.29 0.73 5.81
N ALA A 180 -8.32 1.03 4.51
CA ALA A 180 -7.91 2.34 4.00
C ALA A 180 -8.81 3.46 4.52
N LEU A 181 -10.10 3.24 4.79
CA LEU A 181 -11.02 4.27 5.31
C LEU A 181 -10.70 4.68 6.77
N ALA A 182 -9.89 3.91 7.49
CA ALA A 182 -9.53 4.23 8.88
C ALA A 182 -8.69 5.52 9.01
N TRP A 183 -8.22 6.12 7.91
CA TRP A 183 -7.56 7.44 7.90
C TRP A 183 -8.42 8.53 8.57
N ILE A 184 -9.75 8.38 8.58
CA ILE A 184 -10.70 9.30 9.24
C ILE A 184 -10.46 9.33 10.76
N GLY A 185 -9.87 8.28 11.34
CA GLY A 185 -9.48 8.27 12.75
C GLY A 185 -8.26 9.13 13.07
N TYR A 186 -7.61 9.76 12.08
CA TYR A 186 -6.35 10.48 12.29
C TYR A 186 -6.58 11.74 13.12
N THR A 187 -5.98 11.77 14.31
CA THR A 187 -6.06 12.90 15.24
C THR A 187 -4.75 13.68 15.34
N GLY A 188 -3.84 13.56 14.38
CA GLY A 188 -2.59 14.34 14.35
C GLY A 188 -1.33 13.50 14.65
N LYS A 189 -0.19 14.19 14.67
CA LYS A 189 1.12 13.55 14.91
C LYS A 189 1.14 12.94 16.31
N GLY A 190 1.50 11.65 16.40
CA GLY A 190 1.56 10.91 17.66
C GLY A 190 0.32 10.09 18.00
N CYS A 191 -0.73 10.07 17.16
CA CYS A 191 -1.91 9.23 17.38
C CYS A 191 -1.71 7.73 17.08
N GLY A 192 -0.47 7.32 16.76
CA GLY A 192 -0.16 5.94 16.39
C GLY A 192 -0.51 5.56 14.94
N MET A 193 -1.16 6.45 14.20
CA MET A 193 -1.48 6.26 12.78
C MET A 193 -0.60 7.12 11.87
N PRO A 194 -0.33 6.65 10.65
CA PRO A 194 0.35 7.44 9.64
C PRO A 194 -0.48 8.64 9.15
N LEU A 195 0.16 9.52 8.38
CA LEU A 195 -0.56 10.61 7.70
C LEU A 195 -1.65 10.03 6.81
N PRO A 196 -2.82 10.69 6.68
CA PRO A 196 -3.98 10.12 5.99
C PRO A 196 -3.72 9.58 4.58
N ILE A 197 -2.94 10.30 3.77
CA ILE A 197 -2.59 9.88 2.41
C ILE A 197 -1.80 8.57 2.45
N ALA A 198 -0.79 8.52 3.31
CA ALA A 198 0.07 7.36 3.45
C ALA A 198 -0.68 6.17 4.08
N HIS A 199 -1.62 6.43 5.00
CA HIS A 199 -2.53 5.42 5.52
C HIS A 199 -3.31 4.73 4.39
N VAL A 200 -3.88 5.50 3.47
CA VAL A 200 -4.63 4.96 2.32
C VAL A 200 -3.71 4.11 1.42
N GLU A 201 -2.49 4.59 1.14
CA GLU A 201 -1.52 3.88 0.28
C GLU A 201 -1.03 2.57 0.91
N GLU A 202 -0.72 2.57 2.20
CA GLU A 202 -0.24 1.38 2.91
C GLU A 202 -1.35 0.35 3.12
N SER A 203 -2.54 0.81 3.51
CA SER A 203 -3.69 -0.07 3.76
C SER A 203 -4.16 -0.77 2.49
N TRP A 204 -4.00 -0.14 1.32
CA TRP A 204 -4.34 -0.75 0.03
C TRP A 204 -3.48 -1.98 -0.33
N GLN A 205 -2.24 -2.08 0.18
CA GLN A 205 -1.29 -3.11 -0.26
C GLN A 205 -1.78 -4.54 -0.04
N MET A 206 -2.50 -4.78 1.07
CA MET A 206 -3.06 -6.11 1.34
C MET A 206 -4.19 -6.46 0.36
N ALA A 207 -5.06 -5.50 0.04
CA ALA A 207 -6.09 -5.68 -0.97
C ALA A 207 -5.47 -5.89 -2.37
N GLU A 208 -4.37 -5.19 -2.68
CA GLU A 208 -3.65 -5.33 -3.93
C GLU A 208 -3.11 -6.74 -4.14
N PHE A 209 -2.60 -7.39 -3.08
CA PHE A 209 -2.14 -8.77 -3.15
C PHE A 209 -3.25 -9.73 -3.62
N TYR A 210 -4.45 -9.64 -3.06
CA TYR A 210 -5.57 -10.48 -3.46
C TYR A 210 -6.17 -10.07 -4.82
N SER A 211 -6.24 -8.76 -5.11
CA SER A 211 -6.67 -8.24 -6.40
C SER A 211 -5.75 -8.73 -7.54
N ASN A 212 -4.44 -8.78 -7.31
CA ASN A 212 -3.48 -9.34 -8.27
C ASN A 212 -3.72 -10.84 -8.53
N LYS A 213 -4.17 -11.61 -7.53
CA LYS A 213 -4.54 -13.02 -7.74
C LYS A 213 -5.76 -13.13 -8.65
N VAL A 214 -6.77 -12.28 -8.46
CA VAL A 214 -7.93 -12.19 -9.36
C VAL A 214 -7.47 -11.87 -10.78
N LEU A 215 -6.62 -10.86 -10.96
CA LEU A 215 -6.09 -10.50 -12.27
C LEU A 215 -5.34 -11.66 -12.94
N VAL A 216 -4.49 -12.37 -12.19
CA VAL A 216 -3.75 -13.52 -12.73
C VAL A 216 -4.67 -14.65 -13.14
N GLU A 217 -5.71 -14.92 -12.35
CA GLU A 217 -6.64 -16.02 -12.58
C GLU A 217 -7.60 -15.75 -13.75
N TYR A 218 -8.07 -14.51 -13.91
CA TYR A 218 -9.16 -14.17 -14.83
C TYR A 218 -8.74 -13.37 -16.07
N LYS A 219 -7.48 -12.90 -16.18
CA LYS A 219 -6.99 -12.09 -17.32
C LYS A 219 -7.33 -12.59 -18.73
N ASN A 220 -7.46 -13.91 -18.90
CA ASN A 220 -7.75 -14.57 -20.17
C ASN A 220 -9.05 -15.39 -20.14
N LYS A 221 -9.85 -15.27 -19.08
CA LYS A 221 -11.06 -16.07 -18.87
C LYS A 221 -12.31 -15.21 -18.98
N ASP A 222 -12.35 -14.15 -18.17
CA ASP A 222 -13.53 -13.31 -18.04
C ASP A 222 -13.12 -11.84 -17.81
N PRO A 223 -13.50 -10.92 -18.71
CA PRO A 223 -13.15 -9.52 -18.58
C PRO A 223 -13.85 -8.79 -17.42
N ASP A 224 -15.02 -9.25 -16.94
CA ASP A 224 -15.75 -8.56 -15.88
C ASP A 224 -15.01 -8.64 -14.54
N HIS A 225 -14.34 -9.77 -14.24
CA HIS A 225 -13.46 -9.91 -13.08
C HIS A 225 -12.23 -9.00 -13.14
N VAL A 226 -11.65 -8.86 -14.33
CA VAL A 226 -10.49 -7.99 -14.57
C VAL A 226 -10.90 -6.53 -14.39
N GLU A 227 -12.07 -6.17 -14.90
CA GLU A 227 -12.63 -4.83 -14.76
C GLU A 227 -12.96 -4.50 -13.29
N TRP A 228 -13.57 -5.43 -12.55
CA TRP A 228 -13.83 -5.26 -11.11
C TRP A 228 -12.52 -5.02 -10.33
N ALA A 229 -11.49 -5.83 -10.57
CA ALA A 229 -10.20 -5.69 -9.88
C ALA A 229 -9.50 -4.35 -10.19
N LYS A 230 -9.59 -3.89 -11.44
CA LYS A 230 -9.07 -2.57 -11.85
C LYS A 230 -9.87 -1.43 -11.23
N ALA A 231 -11.20 -1.49 -11.29
CA ALA A 231 -12.07 -0.48 -10.71
C ALA A 231 -11.86 -0.36 -9.20
N LEU A 232 -11.72 -1.49 -8.50
CA LEU A 232 -11.43 -1.51 -7.07
C LEU A 232 -10.08 -0.85 -6.78
N LYS A 233 -9.05 -1.11 -7.58
CA LYS A 233 -7.75 -0.42 -7.43
C LYS A 233 -7.89 1.10 -7.63
N GLU A 234 -8.57 1.51 -8.69
CA GLU A 234 -8.75 2.92 -9.03
C GLU A 234 -9.56 3.67 -7.97
N LEU A 235 -10.53 3.01 -7.32
CA LEU A 235 -11.29 3.56 -6.18
C LEU A 235 -10.36 4.06 -5.06
N TYR A 236 -9.33 3.31 -4.72
CA TYR A 236 -8.39 3.70 -3.67
C TYR A 236 -7.24 4.55 -4.21
N THR A 237 -6.62 4.11 -5.31
CA THR A 237 -5.50 4.79 -5.98
C THR A 237 -5.78 4.87 -7.48
N PRO A 238 -6.11 6.06 -8.03
CA PRO A 238 -5.87 7.38 -7.43
C PRO A 238 -7.02 7.99 -6.62
N ASN A 239 -8.28 7.52 -6.74
CA ASN A 239 -9.45 8.34 -6.40
C ASN A 239 -9.51 8.75 -4.91
N LEU A 240 -9.53 7.79 -3.97
CA LEU A 240 -9.56 8.10 -2.53
C LEU A 240 -8.29 8.82 -2.07
N ARG A 241 -7.11 8.38 -2.52
CA ARG A 241 -5.84 9.03 -2.19
C ARG A 241 -5.85 10.51 -2.57
N ASP A 242 -6.27 10.83 -3.79
CA ASP A 242 -6.28 12.20 -4.29
C ASP A 242 -7.37 13.05 -3.64
N TYR A 243 -8.51 12.45 -3.31
CA TYR A 243 -9.52 13.08 -2.46
C TYR A 243 -8.93 13.50 -1.11
N VAL A 244 -8.29 12.56 -0.40
CA VAL A 244 -7.66 12.83 0.91
C VAL A 244 -6.57 13.87 0.78
N LYS A 245 -5.73 13.79 -0.26
CA LYS A 245 -4.68 14.78 -0.53
C LYS A 245 -5.23 16.19 -0.76
N ARG A 246 -6.37 16.30 -1.45
CA ARG A 246 -6.99 17.59 -1.79
C ARG A 246 -7.67 18.23 -0.60
N PHE A 247 -8.40 17.46 0.20
CA PHE A 247 -9.29 18.01 1.24
C PHE A 247 -8.78 17.80 2.67
N TYR A 248 -8.02 16.73 2.93
CA TYR A 248 -7.59 16.32 4.26
C TYR A 248 -6.09 15.91 4.32
N PRO A 249 -5.16 16.70 3.76
CA PRO A 249 -3.74 16.33 3.73
C PRO A 249 -3.11 16.18 5.12
N LEU A 250 -3.69 16.84 6.13
CA LEU A 250 -3.28 16.77 7.55
C LEU A 250 -4.35 16.12 8.44
N GLY A 251 -5.33 15.45 7.84
CA GLY A 251 -6.42 14.75 8.54
C GLY A 251 -7.73 15.52 8.60
N PRO A 252 -8.76 14.90 9.20
CA PRO A 252 -10.07 15.53 9.39
C PRO A 252 -9.97 16.83 10.18
N VAL A 253 -10.80 17.79 9.78
CA VAL A 253 -10.95 19.06 10.48
C VAL A 253 -12.04 18.89 11.54
N TRP A 254 -11.69 19.24 12.77
CA TRP A 254 -12.55 19.13 13.96
C TRP A 254 -12.95 20.51 14.48
N GLN A 255 -14.06 20.60 15.20
CA GLN A 255 -14.47 21.85 15.86
C GLN A 255 -13.50 22.23 17.00
N PRO A 256 -13.26 23.54 17.23
CA PRO A 256 -12.40 23.99 18.30
C PRO A 256 -13.00 23.69 19.69
N PRO A 257 -12.14 23.49 20.71
CA PRO A 257 -12.60 23.28 22.08
C PRO A 257 -13.46 24.46 22.57
N GLY A 258 -14.67 24.19 23.05
CA GLY A 258 -15.59 25.20 23.58
C GLY A 258 -16.72 25.63 22.62
N SER A 259 -16.76 25.12 21.39
CA SER A 259 -17.94 25.24 20.52
C SER A 259 -19.06 24.32 21.03
N VAL A 260 -19.82 24.77 22.03
CA VAL A 260 -21.15 24.23 22.30
C VAL A 260 -22.11 24.80 21.26
N MET A 261 -22.81 23.92 20.53
CA MET A 261 -23.84 24.30 19.57
C MET A 261 -25.03 24.94 20.31
N ASN A 262 -24.91 26.21 20.66
CA ASN A 262 -26.04 27.09 20.96
C ASN A 262 -26.25 28.01 19.76
N LYS A 263 -27.43 27.87 19.15
CA LYS A 263 -27.88 28.62 17.97
C LYS A 263 -27.66 30.14 18.11
N ALA A 264 -26.85 30.73 17.22
CA ALA A 264 -27.03 32.09 16.69
C ALA A 264 -26.10 32.31 15.47
N PRO A 265 -26.54 33.04 14.42
CA PRO A 265 -25.75 33.23 13.21
C PRO A 265 -24.67 34.30 13.45
N SER A 266 -23.41 33.99 13.16
CA SER A 266 -22.33 34.99 13.15
C SER A 266 -21.75 35.13 11.75
N ALA A 267 -21.48 36.39 11.43
CA ALA A 267 -21.20 37.06 10.17
C ALA A 267 -19.90 36.59 9.46
N PRO A 268 -19.71 36.93 8.16
CA PRO A 268 -18.54 36.51 7.39
C PRO A 268 -17.25 37.12 7.94
N ALA A 269 -16.18 36.32 7.92
CA ALA A 269 -14.85 36.72 8.41
C ALA A 269 -14.31 37.94 7.64
N PRO A 270 -13.74 38.94 8.32
CA PRO A 270 -13.16 40.12 7.68
C PRO A 270 -11.81 39.81 7.01
N PRO A 271 -11.45 40.53 5.93
CA PRO A 271 -10.16 40.39 5.26
C PRO A 271 -9.05 41.01 6.14
N SER A 272 -7.92 40.31 6.23
CA SER A 272 -6.76 40.76 7.00
C SER A 272 -6.19 42.05 6.40
N ALA A 273 -6.28 43.16 7.13
CA ALA A 273 -5.70 44.44 6.77
C ALA A 273 -4.31 44.64 7.40
N SER A 274 -3.44 45.21 6.57
CA SER A 274 -2.12 45.80 6.75
C SER A 274 -1.82 46.42 8.12
N LEU A 275 -0.59 46.25 8.61
CA LEU A 275 0.02 47.15 9.59
C LEU A 275 1.38 47.62 9.10
N SER A 276 1.52 48.94 8.99
CA SER A 276 2.75 49.66 8.66
C SER A 276 3.22 50.50 9.86
N ILE A 277 4.49 50.27 10.23
CA ILE A 277 5.57 51.23 10.56
C ILE A 277 5.44 52.13 11.81
N CYS A 278 6.46 52.01 12.69
CA CYS A 278 7.16 53.15 13.30
C CYS A 278 8.70 52.91 13.25
N SER A 279 9.45 53.98 12.96
CA SER A 279 10.86 54.01 12.50
C SER A 279 11.90 54.32 13.59
N ALA A 280 13.17 54.07 13.21
CA ALA A 280 14.48 54.60 13.65
C ALA A 280 15.38 53.50 14.26
N SER A 281 16.64 53.26 13.86
CA SER A 281 17.64 54.01 13.09
C SER A 281 18.67 53.03 12.46
N SER A 282 19.22 53.39 11.29
CA SER A 282 20.21 52.64 10.46
C SER A 282 21.63 52.55 11.07
N PRO A 283 22.50 51.61 10.64
CA PRO A 283 23.30 51.79 9.39
C PRO A 283 23.30 50.57 8.42
N GLN A 284 23.46 50.86 7.13
CA GLN A 284 23.54 49.98 5.95
C GLN A 284 24.96 49.35 5.75
N PRO A 285 25.26 48.55 4.69
CA PRO A 285 24.40 47.77 3.76
C PRO A 285 24.94 46.35 3.44
N LYS A 286 24.08 45.39 3.04
CA LYS A 286 24.40 44.39 1.98
C LYS A 286 23.12 44.00 1.23
N SER A 287 23.06 44.37 -0.05
CA SER A 287 21.97 44.11 -1.00
C SER A 287 22.41 43.04 -1.99
N GLY A 288 21.62 41.99 -2.16
CA GLY A 288 21.86 40.99 -3.20
C GLY A 288 20.84 39.87 -3.14
N MET A 289 19.69 40.05 -3.81
CA MET A 289 18.86 38.98 -4.39
C MET A 289 17.57 39.47 -5.08
N SER A 290 17.27 40.78 -5.10
CA SER A 290 16.10 41.33 -5.81
C SER A 290 16.40 41.97 -7.18
N ALA A 291 17.68 42.02 -7.61
CA ALA A 291 18.06 42.51 -8.94
C ALA A 291 17.94 41.45 -10.05
N VAL A 292 17.81 40.17 -9.69
CA VAL A 292 17.86 39.05 -10.66
C VAL A 292 16.50 38.72 -11.30
N PHE A 293 15.38 39.13 -10.70
CA PHE A 293 14.05 38.89 -11.28
C PHE A 293 13.53 40.05 -12.15
N ALA A 294 14.12 41.24 -12.04
CA ALA A 294 13.78 42.37 -12.90
C ALA A 294 14.47 42.30 -14.28
N GLU A 295 15.60 41.59 -14.40
CA GLU A 295 16.37 41.51 -15.65
C GLU A 295 15.88 40.38 -16.60
N ILE A 296 15.03 39.47 -16.12
CA ILE A 296 14.46 38.38 -16.93
C ILE A 296 13.19 38.77 -17.69
N SER A 297 12.53 39.88 -17.33
CA SER A 297 11.26 40.29 -17.92
C SER A 297 11.39 41.33 -19.06
N SER A 298 12.60 41.66 -19.51
CA SER A 298 12.83 42.70 -20.53
C SER A 298 13.27 42.21 -21.91
N GLY A 299 12.93 40.97 -22.30
CA GLY A 299 12.83 40.56 -23.71
C GLY A 299 14.00 40.92 -24.65
N LYS A 300 15.24 40.53 -24.30
CA LYS A 300 16.42 40.63 -25.18
C LYS A 300 17.12 39.26 -25.35
N PRO A 301 17.77 38.97 -26.48
CA PRO A 301 18.08 37.60 -26.92
C PRO A 301 19.22 36.96 -26.12
N VAL A 302 18.90 36.00 -25.26
CA VAL A 302 19.86 35.18 -24.50
C VAL A 302 20.38 34.04 -25.38
N THR A 303 21.15 34.34 -26.42
CA THR A 303 21.78 33.28 -27.26
C THR A 303 23.20 33.59 -27.75
N GLN A 304 23.88 34.64 -27.25
CA GLN A 304 25.25 34.97 -27.71
C GLN A 304 26.40 34.43 -26.83
N GLY A 305 26.11 33.69 -25.75
CA GLY A 305 27.13 33.18 -24.82
C GLY A 305 27.40 31.67 -24.82
N LEU A 306 26.67 30.87 -25.60
CA LEU A 306 26.80 29.41 -25.60
C LEU A 306 27.72 28.93 -26.72
N ARG A 307 28.78 28.18 -26.39
CA ARG A 307 29.60 27.49 -27.40
C ARG A 307 28.72 26.48 -28.16
N LYS A 308 28.67 26.61 -29.48
CA LYS A 308 27.99 25.63 -30.35
C LYS A 308 28.72 24.30 -30.29
N VAL A 309 27.97 23.24 -30.02
CA VAL A 309 28.41 21.85 -30.14
C VAL A 309 28.54 21.54 -31.63
N THR A 310 29.76 21.30 -32.10
CA THR A 310 30.07 20.89 -33.49
C THR A 310 29.72 19.41 -33.71
N ASP A 311 29.44 19.01 -34.95
CA ASP A 311 28.86 17.70 -35.28
C ASP A 311 29.75 16.49 -34.90
N ASP A 312 31.04 16.74 -34.70
CA ASP A 312 32.08 15.85 -34.14
C ASP A 312 31.86 15.48 -32.66
N MET A 313 31.03 16.22 -31.92
CA MET A 313 30.66 15.93 -30.53
C MET A 313 29.35 15.12 -30.38
N LYS A 314 28.74 14.69 -31.49
CA LYS A 314 27.56 13.80 -31.47
C LYS A 314 28.02 12.34 -31.57
N SER A 315 27.53 11.49 -30.65
CA SER A 315 27.88 10.06 -30.53
C SER A 315 27.52 9.18 -31.73
N LYS A 316 26.92 9.74 -32.79
CA LYS A 316 26.50 9.03 -34.01
C LYS A 316 27.50 9.15 -35.17
N ASN A 317 28.53 10.00 -35.06
CA ASN A 317 29.52 10.30 -36.11
C ASN A 317 30.98 10.04 -35.68
N ARG A 318 31.25 8.96 -34.93
CA ARG A 318 32.62 8.46 -34.72
C ARG A 318 32.95 7.43 -35.80
N THR A 319 33.63 7.87 -36.85
CA THR A 319 34.04 7.01 -37.99
C THR A 319 35.42 6.37 -37.84
N ASP A 320 36.11 6.55 -36.71
CA ASP A 320 37.44 5.97 -36.47
C ASP A 320 37.41 4.88 -35.40
N LYS A 321 36.87 3.72 -35.77
CA LYS A 321 37.34 2.42 -35.27
C LYS A 321 37.24 1.41 -36.41
N THR A 322 38.35 1.28 -37.14
CA THR A 322 38.57 0.22 -38.13
C THR A 322 38.62 -1.13 -37.42
N GLY A 323 37.65 -2.00 -37.69
CA GLY A 323 37.63 -3.39 -37.24
C GLY A 323 38.08 -4.32 -38.35
N VAL A 324 39.32 -4.82 -38.26
CA VAL A 324 39.86 -6.07 -38.84
C VAL A 324 41.03 -6.42 -37.91
N VAL A 325 41.09 -7.59 -37.24
CA VAL A 325 41.59 -8.88 -37.75
C VAL A 325 40.91 -10.06 -37.02
N ALA A 326 40.73 -11.17 -37.74
CA ALA A 326 40.19 -12.44 -37.28
C ALA A 326 41.22 -13.33 -36.55
N ALA A 327 40.69 -14.19 -35.65
CA ALA A 327 41.22 -15.45 -35.08
C ALA A 327 42.54 -15.37 -34.25
N GLU A 328 42.74 -15.99 -33.08
CA GLU A 328 42.26 -17.25 -32.50
C GLU A 328 42.21 -17.20 -30.95
N GLY A 329 41.30 -17.99 -30.35
CA GLY A 329 41.44 -18.68 -29.06
C GLY A 329 41.83 -17.93 -27.77
N ASN A 330 40.85 -17.65 -26.89
CA ASN A 330 40.70 -18.33 -25.58
C ASN A 330 39.42 -17.83 -24.87
N VAL A 331 38.68 -18.76 -24.28
CA VAL A 331 37.34 -18.56 -23.71
C VAL A 331 37.44 -17.76 -22.41
N THR A 332 36.91 -16.54 -22.39
CA THR A 332 36.46 -15.88 -21.16
C THR A 332 35.00 -15.47 -21.35
N ARG A 333 34.11 -16.23 -20.69
CA ARG A 333 32.67 -15.94 -20.62
C ARG A 333 32.48 -14.60 -19.90
N SER A 334 32.15 -13.56 -20.65
CA SER A 334 31.53 -12.36 -20.11
C SER A 334 30.17 -12.75 -19.49
N ALA A 335 30.00 -12.42 -18.21
CA ALA A 335 28.74 -12.61 -17.52
C ALA A 335 27.64 -11.77 -18.21
N PRO A 336 26.43 -12.30 -18.39
CA PRO A 336 25.33 -11.52 -18.96
C PRO A 336 24.92 -10.42 -17.97
N SER A 337 24.73 -9.21 -18.47
CA SER A 337 24.14 -8.12 -17.72
C SER A 337 22.71 -8.48 -17.33
N PHE A 338 22.49 -8.79 -16.05
CA PHE A 338 21.17 -9.01 -15.49
C PHE A 338 20.40 -7.68 -15.44
N SER A 339 19.66 -7.35 -16.50
CA SER A 339 18.55 -6.40 -16.39
C SER A 339 17.36 -7.12 -15.77
N SER A 340 17.34 -7.28 -14.45
CA SER A 340 16.13 -7.72 -13.74
C SER A 340 15.27 -6.51 -13.40
N THR A 341 14.15 -6.40 -14.09
CA THR A 341 13.00 -5.52 -13.81
C THR A 341 12.68 -5.52 -12.30
N LYS A 342 13.09 -4.47 -11.59
CA LYS A 342 12.73 -4.22 -10.17
C LYS A 342 12.53 -2.71 -9.98
N GLY A 343 11.67 -2.33 -9.02
CA GLY A 343 11.22 -0.95 -8.82
C GLY A 343 12.35 0.07 -8.61
N PRO A 344 12.05 1.38 -8.62
CA PRO A 344 13.08 2.41 -8.45
C PRO A 344 13.83 2.21 -7.14
N ALA A 345 15.14 2.49 -7.14
CA ALA A 345 15.96 2.45 -5.94
C ALA A 345 15.41 3.44 -4.91
N LYS A 346 15.21 3.00 -3.67
CA LYS A 346 14.72 3.84 -2.58
C LYS A 346 15.71 3.88 -1.44
N PHE A 347 15.95 5.06 -0.91
CA PHE A 347 16.73 5.28 0.29
C PHE A 347 16.10 6.43 1.05
N GLU A 348 15.14 6.13 1.92
CA GLU A 348 14.38 7.16 2.62
C GLU A 348 13.83 6.65 3.94
N LEU A 349 13.63 7.58 4.87
CA LEU A 349 12.92 7.33 6.11
C LEU A 349 11.42 7.51 5.87
N GLN A 350 10.70 6.39 5.75
CA GLN A 350 9.26 6.40 5.63
C GLN A 350 8.62 6.64 6.99
N MET A 351 7.69 7.60 7.01
CA MET A 351 6.85 7.93 8.17
C MET A 351 7.61 8.30 9.45
N GLY A 352 8.89 8.68 9.34
CA GLY A 352 9.74 8.96 10.51
C GLY A 352 10.10 7.73 11.34
N ARG A 353 9.74 6.52 10.90
CA ARG A 353 9.88 5.28 11.70
C ARG A 353 10.57 4.14 10.97
N LYS A 354 10.44 4.01 9.65
CA LYS A 354 11.01 2.88 8.91
C LYS A 354 11.97 3.36 7.83
N TRP A 355 13.25 3.08 7.99
CA TRP A 355 14.23 3.25 6.93
C TRP A 355 14.01 2.18 5.87
N VAL A 356 13.78 2.62 4.63
CA VAL A 356 13.52 1.75 3.49
C VAL A 356 14.68 1.88 2.50
N VAL A 357 15.43 0.78 2.35
CA VAL A 357 16.59 0.67 1.47
C VAL A 357 16.27 -0.42 0.43
N GLU A 358 15.75 -0.02 -0.72
CA GLU A 358 15.23 -0.96 -1.73
C GLU A 358 15.97 -0.85 -3.06
N HIS A 359 16.20 -2.00 -3.70
CA HIS A 359 16.62 -2.10 -5.10
C HIS A 359 17.91 -1.34 -5.47
N HIS A 360 18.80 -1.10 -4.51
CA HIS A 360 20.13 -0.57 -4.80
C HIS A 360 21.00 -1.65 -5.45
N ILE A 361 21.78 -1.26 -6.46
CA ILE A 361 22.70 -2.16 -7.16
C ILE A 361 24.07 -1.48 -7.24
N GLY A 362 25.12 -2.13 -6.71
CA GLY A 362 26.49 -1.63 -6.77
C GLY A 362 26.82 -0.49 -5.80
N ASN A 363 25.85 -0.05 -4.98
CA ASN A 363 26.02 1.09 -4.09
C ASN A 363 26.67 0.67 -2.76
N LYS A 364 27.92 1.06 -2.55
CA LYS A 364 28.74 0.72 -1.36
C LYS A 364 28.83 1.86 -0.33
N SER A 365 28.09 2.95 -0.54
CA SER A 365 28.14 4.16 0.30
C SER A 365 26.77 4.51 0.88
N LEU A 366 25.93 3.51 1.19
CA LEU A 366 24.64 3.72 1.84
C LEU A 366 24.89 3.93 3.34
N ILE A 367 24.52 5.11 3.87
CA ILE A 367 24.77 5.47 5.26
C ILE A 367 23.49 6.04 5.87
N ILE A 368 23.04 5.46 6.98
CA ILE A 368 21.99 6.01 7.84
C ILE A 368 22.68 6.64 9.05
N GLU A 369 22.73 7.97 9.09
CA GLU A 369 23.35 8.73 10.19
C GLU A 369 22.35 8.94 11.34
N ASP A 370 21.17 9.45 11.03
CA ASP A 370 20.11 9.74 12.01
C ASP A 370 19.35 8.48 12.41
N CYS A 371 19.87 7.78 13.42
CA CYS A 371 19.26 6.56 13.96
C CYS A 371 18.53 6.83 15.28
N ASP A 372 17.30 6.34 15.39
CA ASP A 372 16.51 6.33 16.65
C ASP A 372 16.14 4.89 17.03
N THR A 373 16.14 4.58 18.33
CA THR A 373 15.84 3.23 18.85
C THR A 373 14.41 2.78 18.61
N LYS A 374 13.50 3.68 18.21
CA LYS A 374 12.12 3.37 17.78
C LYS A 374 12.02 3.08 16.29
N GLN A 375 13.07 3.36 15.52
CA GLN A 375 13.10 3.16 14.07
C GLN A 375 13.50 1.73 13.71
N SER A 376 13.02 1.26 12.56
CA SER A 376 13.38 -0.04 11.98
C SER A 376 14.04 0.15 10.62
N VAL A 377 15.00 -0.69 10.26
CA VAL A 377 15.65 -0.66 8.95
C VAL A 377 15.21 -1.87 8.13
N TYR A 378 14.66 -1.64 6.95
CA TYR A 378 14.24 -2.67 6.01
C TYR A 378 15.04 -2.56 4.72
N VAL A 379 15.86 -3.57 4.45
CA VAL A 379 16.72 -3.67 3.26
C VAL A 379 16.14 -4.73 2.35
N TYR A 380 15.71 -4.35 1.14
CA TYR A 380 15.02 -5.27 0.24
C TYR A 380 15.56 -5.25 -1.18
N GLY A 381 15.89 -6.43 -1.70
CA GLY A 381 16.21 -6.61 -3.12
C GLY A 381 17.52 -5.93 -3.57
N CYS A 382 18.39 -5.53 -2.63
CA CYS A 382 19.68 -4.89 -2.91
C CYS A 382 20.72 -5.91 -3.40
N LYS A 383 21.64 -5.46 -4.27
CA LYS A 383 22.68 -6.31 -4.86
C LYS A 383 24.04 -5.62 -4.90
N ASP A 384 25.11 -6.29 -4.47
CA ASP A 384 26.47 -5.72 -4.44
C ASP A 384 26.50 -4.35 -3.71
N CYS A 385 25.94 -4.32 -2.50
CA CYS A 385 25.73 -3.09 -1.72
C CYS A 385 26.36 -3.18 -0.34
N VAL A 386 26.69 -2.02 0.24
CA VAL A 386 27.11 -1.91 1.64
C VAL A 386 26.27 -0.83 2.31
N LEU A 387 25.59 -1.21 3.40
CA LEU A 387 24.79 -0.33 4.24
C LEU A 387 25.45 -0.17 5.61
N GLN A 388 25.65 1.08 6.02
CA GLN A 388 26.14 1.43 7.35
C GLN A 388 25.03 2.13 8.16
N VAL A 389 24.67 1.58 9.31
CA VAL A 389 23.71 2.15 10.26
C VAL A 389 24.49 2.65 11.47
N LYS A 390 24.70 3.98 11.56
CA LYS A 390 25.68 4.58 12.49
C LYS A 390 25.19 4.63 13.95
N GLY A 391 23.97 4.23 14.24
CA GLY A 391 23.41 4.19 15.59
C GLY A 391 22.59 2.95 15.87
N LYS A 392 22.02 2.89 17.08
CA LYS A 392 21.17 1.78 17.54
C LYS A 392 19.73 1.98 17.06
N VAL A 393 19.16 0.95 16.46
CA VAL A 393 17.78 0.95 15.95
C VAL A 393 16.96 -0.15 16.64
N ASN A 394 15.64 -0.18 16.44
CA ASN A 394 14.79 -1.21 17.02
C ASN A 394 15.09 -2.59 16.42
N ASN A 395 15.01 -2.70 15.10
CA ASN A 395 15.27 -3.93 14.35
C ASN A 395 15.88 -3.61 12.98
N ILE A 396 16.54 -4.61 12.40
CA ILE A 396 17.04 -4.59 11.03
C ILE A 396 16.59 -5.87 10.34
N THR A 397 15.92 -5.74 9.20
CA THR A 397 15.52 -6.88 8.37
C THR A 397 16.13 -6.74 6.98
N VAL A 398 16.84 -7.78 6.54
CA VAL A 398 17.48 -7.89 5.23
C VAL A 398 16.79 -8.99 4.44
N ASP A 399 16.07 -8.62 3.38
CA ASP A 399 15.22 -9.55 2.62
C ASP A 399 15.55 -9.53 1.11
N LYS A 400 15.65 -10.73 0.50
CA LYS A 400 15.93 -10.92 -0.94
C LYS A 400 17.16 -10.18 -1.46
N CYS A 401 18.18 -10.03 -0.63
CA CYS A 401 19.42 -9.34 -0.96
C CYS A 401 20.51 -10.32 -1.46
N THR A 402 21.43 -9.85 -2.29
CA THR A 402 22.54 -10.68 -2.80
C THR A 402 23.87 -9.93 -2.79
N LYS A 403 24.93 -10.48 -2.19
CA LYS A 403 26.22 -9.77 -2.04
C LYS A 403 26.05 -8.43 -1.31
N VAL A 404 25.41 -8.46 -0.14
CA VAL A 404 25.15 -7.25 0.65
C VAL A 404 25.86 -7.32 1.99
N GLY A 405 26.61 -6.25 2.30
CA GLY A 405 27.19 -6.01 3.61
C GLY A 405 26.32 -5.06 4.43
N VAL A 406 26.05 -5.40 5.69
CA VAL A 406 25.33 -4.54 6.64
C VAL A 406 26.17 -4.37 7.90
N LEU A 407 26.60 -3.14 8.17
CA LEU A 407 27.32 -2.74 9.38
C LEU A 407 26.41 -1.89 10.26
N PHE A 408 26.24 -2.25 11.53
CA PHE A 408 25.38 -1.51 12.44
C PHE A 408 25.91 -1.49 13.88
N LYS A 409 25.59 -0.42 14.63
CA LYS A 409 26.01 -0.29 16.03
C LYS A 409 25.31 -1.26 16.98
N GLY A 410 24.06 -1.60 16.71
CA GLY A 410 23.30 -2.55 17.51
C GLY A 410 21.81 -2.45 17.26
N VAL A 411 21.06 -3.39 17.82
CA VAL A 411 19.59 -3.41 17.75
C VAL A 411 18.98 -3.59 19.14
N VAL A 412 17.75 -3.12 19.32
CA VAL A 412 17.00 -3.32 20.57
C VAL A 412 16.35 -4.70 20.58
N ALA A 413 15.79 -5.15 19.46
CA ALA A 413 15.03 -6.38 19.35
C ALA A 413 15.82 -7.47 18.61
N ALA A 414 15.90 -7.38 17.28
CA ALA A 414 16.48 -8.45 16.46
C ALA A 414 17.07 -7.95 15.14
N CYS A 415 17.97 -8.76 14.58
CA CYS A 415 18.42 -8.66 13.20
C CYS A 415 17.94 -9.91 12.44
N GLU A 416 17.23 -9.70 11.33
CA GLU A 416 16.62 -10.77 10.54
C GLU A 416 17.22 -10.78 9.14
N ILE A 417 17.64 -11.96 8.69
CA ILE A 417 18.19 -12.19 7.36
C ILE A 417 17.31 -13.24 6.67
N VAL A 418 16.60 -12.83 5.64
CA VAL A 418 15.55 -13.64 5.01
C VAL A 418 15.77 -13.70 3.50
N ASN A 419 15.66 -14.89 2.89
CA ASN A 419 15.74 -15.06 1.42
C ASN A 419 17.02 -14.49 0.78
N CYS A 420 18.15 -14.45 1.50
CA CYS A 420 19.37 -13.78 1.05
C CYS A 420 20.39 -14.75 0.44
N ASN A 421 21.37 -14.20 -0.28
CA ASN A 421 22.49 -14.96 -0.81
C ASN A 421 23.81 -14.19 -0.70
N SER A 422 24.86 -14.80 -0.11
CA SER A 422 26.16 -14.13 0.13
C SER A 422 26.01 -12.79 0.85
N VAL A 423 25.60 -12.80 2.12
CA VAL A 423 25.45 -11.59 2.93
C VAL A 423 26.41 -11.56 4.10
N GLU A 424 26.92 -10.38 4.41
CA GLU A 424 27.83 -10.14 5.52
C GLU A 424 27.16 -9.18 6.49
N VAL A 425 27.08 -9.55 7.76
CA VAL A 425 26.37 -8.77 8.78
C VAL A 425 27.33 -8.56 9.94
N GLN A 426 27.65 -7.30 10.23
CA GLN A 426 28.58 -6.92 11.29
C GLN A 426 27.89 -6.04 12.33
N CYS A 427 27.86 -6.53 13.57
CA CYS A 427 27.36 -5.80 14.72
C CYS A 427 28.54 -5.26 15.54
N GLU A 428 28.62 -3.95 15.75
CA GLU A 428 29.68 -3.33 16.56
C GLU A 428 29.36 -3.31 18.07
N GLY A 429 28.09 -3.49 18.45
CA GLY A 429 27.62 -3.48 19.83
C GLY A 429 26.68 -4.65 20.12
N SER A 430 25.58 -4.40 20.84
CA SER A 430 24.63 -5.44 21.27
C SER A 430 23.55 -5.78 20.22
N VAL A 431 23.30 -7.09 20.07
CA VAL A 431 22.15 -7.66 19.33
C VAL A 431 21.61 -8.85 20.12
N PRO A 432 20.37 -8.81 20.64
CA PRO A 432 19.84 -9.92 21.44
C PRO A 432 19.56 -11.18 20.62
N THR A 433 19.07 -11.02 19.40
CA THR A 433 18.64 -12.15 18.56
C THR A 433 18.99 -11.89 17.10
N ILE A 434 19.53 -12.93 16.45
CA ILE A 434 19.73 -12.98 15.00
C ILE A 434 18.92 -14.16 14.46
N SER A 435 18.05 -13.90 13.48
CA SER A 435 17.29 -14.93 12.79
C SER A 435 17.72 -15.00 11.33
N ILE A 436 18.01 -16.20 10.84
CA ILE A 436 18.39 -16.44 9.45
C ILE A 436 17.44 -17.47 8.85
N ASP A 437 16.65 -17.06 7.86
CA ASP A 437 15.69 -17.92 7.18
C ASP A 437 15.90 -17.93 5.66
N ASN A 438 15.83 -19.12 5.07
CA ASN A 438 15.91 -19.35 3.63
C ASN A 438 17.10 -18.62 2.96
N THR A 439 18.26 -18.62 3.62
CA THR A 439 19.45 -17.85 3.20
C THR A 439 20.63 -18.76 2.96
N SER A 440 21.40 -18.51 1.89
CA SER A 440 22.60 -19.27 1.54
C SER A 440 23.84 -18.39 1.52
N GLY A 441 24.83 -18.70 2.36
CA GLY A 441 26.04 -17.91 2.52
C GLY A 441 25.79 -16.67 3.36
N CYS A 442 25.99 -16.78 4.67
CA CYS A 442 25.88 -15.66 5.61
C CYS A 442 27.07 -15.66 6.57
N GLN A 443 27.78 -14.53 6.62
CA GLN A 443 28.88 -14.30 7.55
C GLN A 443 28.40 -13.33 8.62
N LEU A 444 28.38 -13.76 9.88
CA LEU A 444 28.01 -12.94 11.03
C LEU A 444 29.27 -12.52 11.78
N TYR A 445 29.54 -11.22 11.86
CA TYR A 445 30.64 -10.68 12.68
C TYR A 445 30.05 -10.13 13.97
N LEU A 446 30.34 -10.79 15.09
CA LEU A 446 29.82 -10.44 16.41
C LEU A 446 30.86 -9.63 17.19
N SER A 447 30.44 -8.53 17.80
CA SER A 447 31.29 -7.84 18.78
C SER A 447 31.38 -8.62 20.10
N LYS A 448 32.28 -8.17 20.98
CA LYS A 448 32.37 -8.66 22.37
C LYS A 448 31.05 -8.46 23.15
N GLU A 449 30.26 -7.45 22.78
CA GLU A 449 28.95 -7.14 23.40
C GLU A 449 27.79 -7.97 22.84
N SER A 450 28.02 -8.75 21.79
CA SER A 450 27.03 -9.61 21.13
C SER A 450 27.39 -11.11 21.20
N LEU A 451 28.21 -11.51 22.18
CA LEU A 451 28.54 -12.93 22.35
C LEU A 451 27.38 -13.74 22.95
N GLU A 452 26.46 -13.08 23.67
CA GLU A 452 25.24 -13.70 24.23
C GLU A 452 24.06 -13.73 23.23
N THR A 453 24.30 -13.38 21.97
CA THR A 453 23.26 -13.34 20.94
C THR A 453 22.67 -14.74 20.70
N SER A 454 21.34 -14.83 20.75
CA SER A 454 20.65 -16.03 20.31
C SER A 454 20.56 -16.05 18.78
N ILE A 455 21.17 -17.06 18.15
CA ILE A 455 21.14 -17.24 16.70
C ILE A 455 20.21 -18.40 16.35
N THR A 456 19.21 -18.13 15.52
CA THR A 456 18.29 -19.16 14.99
C THR A 456 18.44 -19.26 13.49
N THR A 457 18.55 -20.48 12.96
CA THR A 457 18.63 -20.74 11.52
C THR A 457 17.48 -21.64 11.07
N ALA A 458 16.89 -21.32 9.92
CA ALA A 458 15.85 -22.12 9.28
C ALA A 458 16.11 -22.19 7.77
N LYS A 459 16.10 -23.40 7.19
CA LYS A 459 16.26 -23.62 5.75
C LYS A 459 17.46 -22.84 5.14
N SER A 460 18.55 -22.75 5.90
CA SER A 460 19.70 -21.91 5.56
C SER A 460 20.98 -22.74 5.51
N SER A 461 21.93 -22.32 4.67
CA SER A 461 23.19 -23.04 4.42
C SER A 461 24.38 -22.09 4.44
N GLU A 462 25.58 -22.63 4.74
CA GLU A 462 26.84 -21.87 4.71
C GLU A 462 26.81 -20.66 5.66
N ILE A 463 26.40 -20.89 6.91
CA ILE A 463 26.32 -19.87 7.96
C ILE A 463 27.54 -19.97 8.85
N ASN A 464 28.33 -18.90 8.91
CA ASN A 464 29.52 -18.81 9.76
C ASN A 464 29.38 -17.62 10.70
N ALA A 465 29.71 -17.83 11.97
CA ALA A 465 29.79 -16.79 12.99
C ALA A 465 31.26 -16.52 13.33
N LEU A 466 31.69 -15.28 13.16
CA LEU A 466 33.03 -14.80 13.47
C LEU A 466 32.97 -14.03 14.79
N VAL A 467 33.76 -14.50 15.76
CA VAL A 467 33.88 -13.87 17.07
C VAL A 467 35.31 -13.35 17.28
N PRO A 468 35.51 -12.25 18.03
CA PRO A 468 36.84 -11.72 18.27
C PRO A 468 37.61 -12.70 19.15
N ASP A 469 38.81 -13.11 18.73
CA ASP A 469 39.66 -13.95 19.56
C ASP A 469 40.13 -13.16 20.81
N ALA A 470 40.10 -13.82 21.97
CA ALA A 470 40.48 -13.22 23.23
C ALA A 470 41.99 -12.92 23.31
N ASN A 471 42.81 -13.62 22.52
CA ASN A 471 44.26 -13.64 22.66
C ASN A 471 45.03 -12.93 21.53
N SER A 472 44.35 -12.48 20.48
CA SER A 472 44.96 -11.78 19.34
C SER A 472 44.29 -10.41 19.14
N HIS A 473 45.11 -9.37 18.98
CA HIS A 473 44.64 -8.01 18.72
C HIS A 473 44.20 -7.88 17.24
N GLY A 474 43.09 -8.53 16.87
CA GLY A 474 42.41 -8.29 15.60
C GLY A 474 42.03 -9.51 14.77
N ASP A 475 42.38 -10.74 15.19
CA ASP A 475 41.97 -11.93 14.45
C ASP A 475 40.57 -12.39 14.87
N TRP A 476 39.83 -12.93 13.89
CA TRP A 476 38.48 -13.45 14.05
C TRP A 476 38.54 -14.97 14.11
N ALA A 477 37.92 -15.57 15.14
CA ALA A 477 37.68 -17.00 15.18
C ALA A 477 36.40 -17.31 14.42
N GLU A 478 36.52 -18.08 13.34
CA GLU A 478 35.39 -18.49 12.49
C GLU A 478 34.76 -19.79 13.01
N HIS A 479 33.46 -19.75 13.27
CA HIS A 479 32.66 -20.87 13.73
C HIS A 479 31.55 -21.18 12.73
N SER A 480 31.66 -22.29 12.01
CA SER A 480 30.58 -22.77 11.15
C SER A 480 29.41 -23.30 11.98
N LEU A 481 28.21 -22.78 11.73
CA LEU A 481 27.01 -23.28 12.40
C LEU A 481 26.56 -24.59 11.74
N PRO A 482 26.17 -25.60 12.53
CA PRO A 482 25.71 -26.87 11.98
C PRO A 482 24.50 -26.70 11.05
N GLN A 483 24.54 -27.37 9.91
CA GLN A 483 23.45 -27.40 8.92
C GLN A 483 22.92 -28.81 8.66
N GLN A 484 23.66 -29.83 9.10
CA GLN A 484 23.27 -31.23 8.99
C GLN A 484 23.03 -31.77 10.38
N TYR A 485 21.89 -32.44 10.57
CA TYR A 485 21.47 -32.98 11.85
C TYR A 485 21.20 -34.48 11.72
N ILE A 486 21.55 -35.22 12.76
CA ILE A 486 21.19 -36.63 12.93
C ILE A 486 19.96 -36.67 13.82
N HIS A 487 18.92 -37.34 13.36
CA HIS A 487 17.71 -37.60 14.13
C HIS A 487 17.68 -39.09 14.49
N ALA A 488 17.86 -39.41 15.76
CA ALA A 488 17.84 -40.78 16.26
C ALA A 488 16.59 -41.00 17.12
N PHE A 489 15.82 -42.05 16.82
CA PHE A 489 14.69 -42.46 17.65
C PHE A 489 15.19 -43.37 18.78
N LYS A 490 15.10 -42.93 20.03
CA LYS A 490 15.51 -43.67 21.23
C LYS A 490 14.49 -43.43 22.35
N ASP A 491 14.21 -44.47 23.13
CA ASP A 491 13.31 -44.40 24.30
C ASP A 491 11.93 -43.77 24.01
N GLY A 492 11.40 -44.00 22.80
CA GLY A 492 10.10 -43.47 22.37
C GLY A 492 10.10 -42.01 21.91
N GLN A 493 11.27 -41.35 21.85
CA GLN A 493 11.40 -39.96 21.41
C GLN A 493 12.50 -39.81 20.35
N PHE A 494 12.37 -38.80 19.48
CA PHE A 494 13.46 -38.37 18.60
C PHE A 494 14.43 -37.45 19.33
N THR A 495 15.72 -37.80 19.33
CA THR A 495 16.81 -36.91 19.73
C THR A 495 17.50 -36.38 18.49
N THR A 496 17.67 -35.06 18.42
CA THR A 496 18.34 -34.39 17.30
C THR A 496 19.69 -33.85 17.77
N SER A 497 20.75 -34.18 17.05
CA SER A 497 22.10 -33.64 17.30
C SER A 497 22.73 -33.16 16.00
N PRO A 498 23.52 -32.07 16.01
CA PRO A 498 24.28 -31.68 14.83
C PRO A 498 25.29 -32.78 14.45
N VAL A 499 25.51 -32.97 13.15
CA VAL A 499 26.57 -33.89 12.67
C VAL A 499 27.92 -33.24 12.96
N SER A 500 28.71 -33.86 13.84
CA SER A 500 30.13 -33.55 14.00
C SER A 500 30.93 -34.34 12.97
N HIS A 501 31.51 -33.67 11.97
CA HIS A 501 32.57 -34.27 11.19
C HIS A 501 33.86 -34.08 11.99
N SER A 502 34.48 -35.18 12.44
CA SER A 502 35.82 -35.17 13.02
C SER A 502 36.82 -34.80 11.91
N GLY A 503 36.97 -33.50 11.69
CA GLY A 503 37.76 -32.93 10.61
C GLY A 503 37.92 -31.43 10.78
N ALA A 504 38.50 -31.03 11.92
CA ALA A 504 39.20 -29.77 12.11
C ALA A 504 40.36 -30.05 13.08
#